data_AF-A0A150QLA8-F1
#
_entry.id   AF-A0A150QLA8-F1
#
_cell.length_a   1.000
_cell.length_b   1.000
_cell.length_c   1.000
_cell.angle_alpha   90.00
_cell.angle_beta   90.00
_cell.angle_gamma   90.00
#
_symmetry.space_group_name_H-M   'P 1'
#
loop_
_entity.id
_entity.type
_entity.pdbx_description
1 polymer ?
#
loop_
_entity_poly.entity_id
_entity_poly.type
_entity_poly.pdbx_seq_one_letter_code
_entity_poly.pdbx_strand_id
1 'polypeptide(L)'
;MVVTGLDARAYGGSPGADETLLGEPLRARLPAPSRPAAGRERQAAQRAELGWALAGARSVAVCFTRGDDSEPNEPHPLFEAAVAGGARERTEPASRVAPDAATLGPRDAELIALAGGGQPAADIAERVRIERARADFFLDPRAPIDLHTGRVRLDEDPALVAQLRAAIGGAHPDRPIAVTHIERAVGCAFAGFARRVLHVRRAEDLAESADARERGTLIHRALQASFEALRELGPDRDPAEQLAAARAAAEAALGVSAPMAPLRREAVEKAIADVLEVVVRAIDGEESPELRFFLAERRFGAGEAPPWQPLELPPSDDDEEGAAGAPSLWVDGQIDRIDRSTDRRVVRVVDYKTGKLPDAKERRRALQLPLYSAIAARALGAEEVRAVYIGVRQRGMIELWPRTAEEQRALAEGWGEAARTARAAVVALWHGRAAPRPALPTLCARCDARDVCRRPAVVPTDEAAEEVA
;
A
#
# COMPACT_ATOMS: atom_id res chain seq x y z
N MET A 1 -0.82 1.08 31.28
CA MET A 1 0.34 0.22 30.97
C MET A 1 1.43 0.51 32.00
N VAL A 2 2.11 -0.53 32.49
CA VAL A 2 3.28 -0.36 33.37
C VAL A 2 4.50 -0.88 32.61
N VAL A 3 5.53 -0.04 32.47
CA VAL A 3 6.84 -0.43 31.95
C VAL A 3 7.79 -0.52 33.13
N THR A 4 8.30 -1.72 33.42
CA THR A 4 9.20 -1.97 34.55
C THR A 4 10.63 -2.15 34.07
N GLY A 5 11.61 -1.84 34.93
CA GLY A 5 13.03 -2.08 34.65
C GLY A 5 13.63 -1.09 33.66
N LEU A 6 13.14 0.15 33.62
CA LEU A 6 13.69 1.23 32.79
C LEU A 6 14.91 1.89 33.46
N ASP A 7 15.98 1.13 33.66
CA ASP A 7 17.30 1.69 33.98
C ASP A 7 17.97 2.29 32.74
N ALA A 8 19.10 2.97 32.94
CA ALA A 8 19.84 3.62 31.86
C ALA A 8 20.33 2.67 30.76
N ARG A 9 20.45 1.37 31.00
CA ARG A 9 20.93 0.38 30.00
C ARG A 9 19.79 -0.35 29.30
N ALA A 10 18.60 -0.39 29.90
CA ALA A 10 17.42 -0.99 29.34
C ALA A 10 16.96 -0.29 28.05
N TYR A 11 16.35 -1.04 27.12
CA TYR A 11 15.69 -0.52 25.91
C TYR A 11 16.48 0.52 25.07
N GLY A 12 17.82 0.46 25.10
CA GLY A 12 18.69 1.39 24.39
C GLY A 12 18.78 2.79 25.02
N GLY A 13 18.63 2.89 26.35
CA GLY A 13 18.74 4.13 27.14
C GLY A 13 20.15 4.74 27.18
N SER A 14 21.18 3.93 27.02
CA SER A 14 22.58 4.34 26.99
C SER A 14 23.30 3.56 25.89
N PRO A 15 24.24 4.16 25.15
CA PRO A 15 25.14 3.40 24.30
C PRO A 15 26.05 2.56 25.21
N GLY A 16 25.56 1.40 25.64
CA GLY A 16 26.44 0.36 26.19
C GLY A 16 27.55 0.09 25.18
N ALA A 17 28.73 -0.29 25.68
CA ALA A 17 29.76 -0.86 24.82
C ALA A 17 29.08 -1.90 23.91
N ASP A 18 29.32 -1.82 22.60
CA ASP A 18 28.78 -2.77 21.63
C ASP A 18 29.25 -4.17 22.05
N GLU A 19 28.50 -4.85 22.91
CA GLU A 19 28.67 -6.27 23.27
C GLU A 19 28.17 -7.11 22.09
N THR A 20 28.66 -6.76 20.90
CA THR A 20 28.54 -7.56 19.72
C THR A 20 29.70 -8.53 19.71
N LEU A 21 29.39 -9.81 19.48
CA LEU A 21 30.40 -10.81 19.14
C LEU A 21 31.23 -10.39 17.91
N LEU A 22 30.70 -9.50 17.07
CA LEU A 22 31.32 -8.96 15.87
C LEU A 22 31.24 -7.42 15.88
N GLY A 23 32.37 -6.75 16.09
CA GLY A 23 32.43 -5.28 16.03
C GLY A 23 31.98 -4.73 14.67
N GLU A 24 31.46 -3.51 14.66
CA GLU A 24 30.88 -2.85 13.48
C GLU A 24 31.79 -2.85 12.23
N PRO A 25 33.13 -2.66 12.34
CA PRO A 25 34.03 -2.74 11.19
C PRO A 25 34.08 -4.13 10.55
N LEU A 26 33.95 -5.20 11.35
CA LEU A 26 33.93 -6.59 10.85
C LEU A 26 32.56 -6.93 10.25
N ARG A 27 31.48 -6.45 10.88
CA ARG A 27 30.11 -6.55 10.35
C ARG A 27 30.00 -5.93 8.96
N ALA A 28 30.53 -4.72 8.77
CA ALA A 28 30.48 -4.00 7.49
C ALA A 28 31.17 -4.77 6.34
N ARG A 29 32.15 -5.63 6.66
CA ARG A 29 32.87 -6.45 5.66
C ARG A 29 32.14 -7.74 5.28
N LEU A 30 31.08 -8.12 5.99
CA LEU A 30 30.24 -9.27 5.61
C LEU A 30 29.35 -8.90 4.40
N PRO A 31 29.00 -9.87 3.53
CA PRO A 31 28.00 -9.67 2.49
C PRO A 31 26.66 -9.20 3.10
N ALA A 32 25.98 -8.24 2.45
CA ALA A 32 24.71 -7.69 2.90
C ALA A 32 23.69 -8.72 3.43
N PRO A 33 23.40 -9.85 2.73
CA PRO A 33 22.44 -10.84 3.23
C PRO A 33 22.85 -11.49 4.55
N SER A 34 24.16 -11.59 4.82
CA SER A 34 24.73 -12.28 5.98
C SER A 34 25.12 -11.35 7.14
N ARG A 35 24.90 -10.03 7.02
CA ARG A 35 25.22 -9.06 8.07
C ARG A 35 24.26 -9.23 9.25
N PRO A 36 24.71 -9.59 10.46
CA PRO A 36 23.84 -9.53 11.63
C PRO A 36 23.38 -8.09 11.89
N ALA A 37 22.31 -7.91 12.66
CA ALA A 37 21.80 -6.58 13.00
C ALA A 37 22.89 -5.71 13.65
N ALA A 38 22.90 -4.41 13.39
CA ALA A 38 23.83 -3.47 14.02
C ALA A 38 23.46 -3.26 15.50
N GLY A 39 24.39 -2.75 16.31
CA GLY A 39 24.05 -2.17 17.61
C GLY A 39 22.93 -1.14 17.51
N ARG A 40 23.06 -0.24 16.54
CA ARG A 40 22.07 0.80 16.23
C ARG A 40 20.71 0.24 15.80
N GLU A 41 20.69 -0.80 14.97
CA GLU A 41 19.45 -1.45 14.50
C GLU A 41 18.72 -2.14 15.66
N ARG A 42 19.45 -2.85 16.53
CA ARG A 42 18.88 -3.44 17.75
C ARG A 42 18.35 -2.40 18.73
N GLN A 43 19.07 -1.31 18.95
CA GLN A 43 18.60 -0.22 19.81
C GLN A 43 17.34 0.45 19.22
N ALA A 44 17.32 0.69 17.90
CA ALA A 44 16.14 1.22 17.23
C ALA A 44 14.94 0.27 17.36
N ALA A 45 15.16 -1.04 17.24
CA ALA A 45 14.16 -2.07 17.47
C ALA A 45 13.58 -2.04 18.89
N GLN A 46 14.44 -2.04 19.91
CA GLN A 46 14.03 -1.99 21.32
C GLN A 46 13.22 -0.72 21.65
N ARG A 47 13.63 0.43 21.09
CA ARG A 47 12.88 1.69 21.22
C ARG A 47 11.53 1.62 20.50
N ALA A 48 11.46 0.98 19.34
CA ALA A 48 10.23 0.80 18.58
C ALA A 48 9.24 -0.13 19.33
N GLU A 49 9.72 -1.20 19.94
CA GLU A 49 8.90 -2.10 20.79
C GLU A 49 8.30 -1.35 21.99
N LEU A 50 9.14 -0.58 22.69
CA LEU A 50 8.67 0.25 23.81
C LEU A 50 7.65 1.29 23.34
N GLY A 51 7.96 2.00 22.25
CA GLY A 51 7.05 2.99 21.65
C GLY A 51 5.72 2.38 21.22
N TRP A 52 5.72 1.15 20.68
CA TRP A 52 4.50 0.42 20.33
C TRP A 52 3.64 0.16 21.55
N ALA A 53 4.22 -0.40 22.61
CA ALA A 53 3.47 -0.73 23.80
C ALA A 53 2.86 0.53 24.45
N LEU A 54 3.61 1.63 24.46
CA LEU A 54 3.17 2.93 24.98
C LEU A 54 2.03 3.55 24.16
N ALA A 55 2.07 3.48 22.83
CA ALA A 55 1.10 4.15 21.94
C ALA A 55 -0.36 3.65 22.11
N GLY A 56 -0.54 2.42 22.58
CA GLY A 56 -1.87 1.85 22.86
C GLY A 56 -2.42 2.14 24.25
N ALA A 57 -1.65 2.81 25.12
CA ALA A 57 -1.99 2.95 26.52
C ALA A 57 -2.76 4.25 26.81
N ARG A 58 -3.90 4.15 27.52
CA ARG A 58 -4.64 5.32 28.05
C ARG A 58 -3.87 6.06 29.15
N SER A 59 -3.03 5.32 29.87
CA SER A 59 -2.15 5.83 30.93
C SER A 59 -0.89 4.97 30.96
N VAL A 60 0.24 5.60 31.24
CA VAL A 60 1.55 4.96 31.29
C VAL A 60 2.17 5.22 32.66
N ALA A 61 2.63 4.15 33.31
CA ALA A 61 3.54 4.22 34.45
C ALA A 61 4.89 3.65 34.01
N VAL A 62 5.96 4.41 34.23
CA VAL A 62 7.34 3.96 34.00
C VAL A 62 8.02 3.78 35.34
N CYS A 63 8.67 2.64 35.53
CA CYS A 63 9.29 2.27 36.79
C CYS A 63 10.72 1.78 36.55
N PHE A 64 11.63 2.20 37.41
CA PHE A 64 12.99 1.67 37.48
C PHE A 64 13.35 1.41 38.94
N THR A 65 14.27 0.50 39.16
CA THR A 65 14.76 0.20 40.50
C THR A 65 16.01 1.03 40.73
N ARG A 66 15.97 1.91 41.74
CA ARG A 66 17.20 2.54 42.26
C ARG A 66 18.07 1.40 42.79
N GLY A 67 19.27 1.26 42.24
CA GLY A 67 20.27 0.30 42.73
C GLY A 67 20.61 0.57 44.19
N ASP A 68 21.39 -0.32 44.81
CA ASP A 68 21.87 -0.05 46.16
C ASP A 68 22.92 1.08 46.17
N ASP A 69 23.28 1.56 47.36
CA ASP A 69 24.24 2.67 47.51
C ASP A 69 25.64 2.33 46.94
N SER A 70 25.94 1.04 46.70
CA SER A 70 27.20 0.57 46.11
C SER A 70 27.18 0.46 44.59
N GLU A 71 26.03 0.16 43.98
CA GLU A 71 25.81 0.09 42.54
C GLU A 71 24.52 0.82 42.16
N PRO A 72 24.53 2.18 42.15
CA PRO A 72 23.34 2.95 41.82
C PRO A 72 22.98 2.76 40.35
N ASN A 73 21.72 2.41 40.11
CA ASN A 73 21.14 2.40 38.76
C ASN A 73 20.66 3.80 38.39
N GLU A 74 21.16 4.32 37.28
CA GLU A 74 20.66 5.55 36.67
C GLU A 74 19.30 5.30 35.98
N PRO A 75 18.37 6.27 36.02
CA PRO A 75 17.10 6.16 35.33
C PRO A 75 17.28 6.18 33.80
N HIS A 76 16.39 5.50 33.07
CA HIS A 76 16.33 5.61 31.62
C HIS A 76 16.02 7.06 31.18
N PRO A 77 16.56 7.57 30.05
CA PRO A 77 16.27 8.95 29.58
C PRO A 77 14.78 9.26 29.39
N LEU A 78 13.95 8.26 29.06
CA LEU A 78 12.50 8.43 28.99
C LEU A 78 11.86 8.72 30.36
N PHE A 79 12.40 8.17 31.44
CA PHE A 79 11.95 8.48 32.79
C PHE A 79 12.25 9.95 33.11
N GLU A 80 13.49 10.39 32.84
CA GLU A 80 13.89 11.79 33.04
C GLU A 80 13.05 12.76 32.20
N ALA A 81 12.82 12.44 30.92
CA ALA A 81 11.99 13.24 30.03
C ALA A 81 10.53 13.31 30.50
N ALA A 82 9.97 12.21 31.03
CA ALA A 82 8.62 12.19 31.58
C ALA A 82 8.50 13.08 32.82
N VAL A 83 9.46 13.00 33.74
CA VAL A 83 9.51 13.85 34.95
C VAL A 83 9.68 15.32 34.57
N ALA A 84 10.59 15.64 33.65
CA ALA A 84 10.76 17.00 33.13
C ALA A 84 9.50 17.53 32.43
N GLY A 85 8.71 16.64 31.81
CA GLY A 85 7.41 16.93 31.22
C GLY A 85 6.25 17.05 32.23
N GLY A 86 6.52 16.97 33.53
CA GLY A 86 5.53 17.12 34.60
C GLY A 86 4.78 15.83 34.98
N ALA A 87 5.31 14.66 34.63
CA ALA A 87 4.75 13.40 35.11
C ALA A 87 4.83 13.32 36.64
N ARG A 88 3.82 12.70 37.27
CA ARG A 88 3.80 12.50 38.73
C ARG A 88 4.83 11.45 39.11
N GLU A 89 5.81 11.85 39.92
CA GLU A 89 6.81 10.94 40.49
C GLU A 89 6.31 10.36 41.82
N ARG A 90 6.48 9.06 42.01
CA ARG A 90 6.27 8.37 43.28
C ARG A 90 7.42 7.41 43.52
N THR A 91 7.95 7.42 44.73
CA THR A 91 8.92 6.41 45.19
C THR A 91 8.16 5.41 46.05
N GLU A 92 8.17 4.14 45.65
CA GLU A 92 7.63 3.04 46.45
C GLU A 92 8.78 2.41 47.26
N PRO A 93 8.55 1.98 48.52
CA PRO A 93 9.56 1.28 49.30
C PRO A 93 9.96 -0.04 48.63
N ALA A 94 11.26 -0.37 48.67
CA ALA A 94 11.81 -1.56 48.02
C ALA A 94 11.33 -2.91 48.61
N SER A 95 10.60 -2.89 49.72
CA SER A 95 10.32 -4.07 50.54
C SER A 95 8.83 -4.39 50.64
N ARG A 96 8.51 -5.68 50.41
CA ARG A 96 7.15 -6.26 50.43
C ARG A 96 6.55 -6.41 51.83
N VAL A 97 7.30 -6.08 52.88
CA VAL A 97 6.83 -6.09 54.28
C VAL A 97 6.55 -4.67 54.80
N ALA A 98 6.56 -3.67 53.92
CA ALA A 98 6.19 -2.32 54.30
C ALA A 98 4.70 -2.29 54.74
N PRO A 99 4.35 -1.64 55.86
CA PRO A 99 2.98 -1.63 56.39
C PRO A 99 1.93 -1.03 55.44
N ASP A 100 2.37 -0.28 54.44
CA ASP A 100 1.59 0.39 53.39
C ASP A 100 1.60 -0.36 52.05
N ALA A 101 2.23 -1.53 51.97
CA ALA A 101 2.24 -2.36 50.77
C ALA A 101 0.82 -2.91 50.48
N ALA A 102 0.30 -2.63 49.28
CA ALA A 102 -1.00 -3.14 48.86
C ALA A 102 -1.02 -4.68 48.81
N THR A 103 -2.12 -5.29 49.26
CA THR A 103 -2.33 -6.73 49.13
C THR A 103 -2.42 -7.12 47.66
N LEU A 104 -1.56 -8.03 47.23
CA LEU A 104 -1.47 -8.46 45.83
C LEU A 104 -2.73 -9.21 45.43
N GLY A 105 -3.43 -8.73 44.40
CA GLY A 105 -4.43 -9.53 43.73
C GLY A 105 -3.79 -10.74 43.03
N PRO A 106 -4.58 -11.75 42.62
CA PRO A 106 -4.06 -12.90 41.88
C PRO A 106 -3.26 -12.50 40.62
N ARG A 107 -3.68 -11.43 39.95
CA ARG A 107 -2.99 -10.89 38.78
C ARG A 107 -1.65 -10.22 39.15
N ASP A 108 -1.58 -9.54 40.29
CA ASP A 108 -0.36 -8.88 40.73
C ASP A 108 0.68 -9.90 41.19
N ALA A 109 0.24 -10.97 41.85
CA ALA A 109 1.09 -12.11 42.21
C ALA A 109 1.66 -12.81 40.97
N GLU A 110 0.84 -13.00 39.93
CA GLU A 110 1.26 -13.54 38.64
C GLU A 110 2.30 -12.62 37.96
N LEU A 111 2.04 -11.31 37.89
CA LEU A 111 2.97 -10.34 37.29
C LEU A 111 4.30 -10.27 38.04
N ILE A 112 4.28 -10.39 39.37
CA ILE A 112 5.50 -10.45 40.19
C ILE A 112 6.27 -11.75 39.96
N ALA A 113 5.56 -12.88 39.87
CA ALA A 113 6.20 -14.16 39.56
C ALA A 113 6.89 -14.09 38.19
N LEU A 114 6.22 -13.54 37.17
CA LEU A 114 6.79 -13.30 35.85
C LEU A 114 8.01 -12.38 35.88
N ALA A 115 7.92 -11.25 36.58
CA ALA A 115 9.04 -10.31 36.73
C ALA A 115 10.25 -10.92 37.45
N GLY A 116 10.01 -11.89 38.35
CA GLY A 116 11.04 -12.68 39.02
C GLY A 116 11.58 -13.86 38.20
N GLY A 117 11.24 -13.97 36.91
CA GLY A 117 11.68 -15.07 36.03
C GLY A 117 10.81 -16.33 36.09
N GLY A 118 9.65 -16.25 36.74
CA GLY A 118 8.63 -17.30 36.73
C GLY A 118 8.09 -17.54 35.32
N GLN A 119 7.68 -18.78 35.05
CA GLN A 119 7.13 -19.15 33.76
C GLN A 119 5.66 -18.69 33.63
N PRO A 120 5.26 -18.06 32.52
CA PRO A 120 3.86 -17.77 32.26
C PRO A 120 3.03 -19.03 32.08
N ALA A 121 1.72 -18.89 32.26
CA ALA A 121 0.77 -19.92 31.84
C ALA A 121 1.01 -20.28 30.36
N ALA A 122 0.80 -21.55 30.00
CA ALA A 122 1.20 -22.08 28.70
C ALA A 122 0.58 -21.30 27.51
N ASP A 123 -0.66 -20.83 27.66
CA ASP A 123 -1.34 -20.01 26.66
C ASP A 123 -0.71 -18.62 26.51
N ILE A 124 -0.29 -18.01 27.61
CA ILE A 124 0.44 -16.73 27.61
C ILE A 124 1.84 -16.94 27.02
N ALA A 125 2.55 -18.01 27.39
CA ALA A 125 3.86 -18.37 26.85
C ALA A 125 3.80 -18.50 25.32
N GLU A 126 2.77 -19.18 24.81
CA GLU A 126 2.55 -19.35 23.38
C GLU A 126 2.26 -18.02 22.66
N ARG A 127 1.40 -17.17 23.24
CA ARG A 127 1.14 -15.82 22.69
C ARG A 127 2.41 -14.97 22.66
N VAL A 128 3.21 -15.00 23.72
CA VAL A 128 4.50 -14.29 23.78
C VAL A 128 5.43 -14.79 22.69
N ARG A 129 5.53 -16.11 22.48
CA ARG A 129 6.33 -16.71 21.40
C ARG A 129 5.87 -16.21 20.03
N ILE A 130 4.57 -16.18 19.78
CA ILE A 130 3.99 -15.70 18.51
C ILE A 130 4.28 -14.21 18.29
N GLU A 131 4.07 -13.36 19.30
CA GLU A 131 4.31 -11.92 19.16
C GLU A 131 5.80 -11.58 19.04
N ARG A 132 6.70 -12.35 19.67
CA ARG A 132 8.16 -12.24 19.45
C ARG A 132 8.54 -12.59 18.01
N ALA A 133 8.06 -13.72 17.48
CA ALA A 133 8.32 -14.09 16.09
C ALA A 133 7.80 -13.02 15.10
N ARG A 134 6.66 -12.39 15.40
CA ARG A 134 6.16 -11.25 14.62
C ARG A 134 7.04 -10.03 14.73
N ALA A 135 7.48 -9.68 15.93
CA ALA A 135 8.40 -8.56 16.14
C ALA A 135 9.69 -8.78 15.33
N ASP A 136 10.32 -9.94 15.48
CA ASP A 136 11.52 -10.33 14.72
C ASP A 136 11.29 -10.20 13.21
N PHE A 137 10.14 -10.66 12.71
CA PHE A 137 9.77 -10.55 11.31
C PHE A 137 9.67 -9.12 10.78
N PHE A 138 9.17 -8.19 11.60
CA PHE A 138 9.03 -6.78 11.22
C PHE A 138 10.32 -5.99 11.41
N LEU A 139 11.20 -6.44 12.29
CA LEU A 139 12.48 -5.81 12.59
C LEU A 139 13.59 -6.24 11.61
N ASP A 140 13.54 -7.47 11.11
CA ASP A 140 14.45 -7.98 10.09
C ASP A 140 13.72 -8.28 8.76
N PRO A 141 13.94 -7.48 7.71
CA PRO A 141 13.41 -7.73 6.36
C PRO A 141 13.82 -9.09 5.78
N ARG A 142 14.84 -9.76 6.33
CA ARG A 142 15.29 -11.08 5.87
C ARG A 142 14.63 -12.23 6.62
N ALA A 143 13.92 -11.95 7.72
CA ALA A 143 13.23 -12.97 8.47
C ALA A 143 12.25 -13.75 7.57
N PRO A 144 12.16 -15.09 7.73
CA PRO A 144 11.29 -15.91 6.89
C PRO A 144 9.82 -15.62 7.19
N ILE A 145 8.97 -15.89 6.18
CA ILE A 145 7.52 -15.83 6.34
C ILE A 145 7.03 -17.15 6.96
N ASP A 146 6.26 -17.04 8.04
CA ASP A 146 5.68 -18.16 8.78
C ASP A 146 4.16 -18.01 8.96
N LEU A 147 3.55 -18.95 9.68
CA LEU A 147 2.11 -18.99 9.95
C LEU A 147 1.55 -17.76 10.66
N HIS A 148 2.41 -17.05 11.39
CA HIS A 148 2.02 -15.90 12.20
C HIS A 148 2.33 -14.57 11.52
N THR A 149 3.10 -14.61 10.43
CA THR A 149 3.63 -13.46 9.68
C THR A 149 3.19 -13.45 8.20
N GLY A 150 2.21 -14.29 7.85
CA GLY A 150 1.49 -14.20 6.58
C GLY A 150 1.62 -15.41 5.65
N ARG A 151 2.05 -16.58 6.14
CA ARG A 151 1.99 -17.85 5.39
C ARG A 151 0.70 -18.60 5.67
N VAL A 152 -0.02 -18.96 4.62
CA VAL A 152 -1.13 -19.94 4.67
C VAL A 152 -0.55 -21.33 4.44
N ARG A 153 -0.89 -22.30 5.29
CA ARG A 153 -0.56 -23.72 5.07
C ARG A 153 -1.50 -24.30 4.02
N LEU A 154 -0.90 -24.77 2.93
CA LEU A 154 -1.59 -25.28 1.74
C LEU A 154 -1.22 -26.73 1.45
N ASP A 155 -0.16 -27.22 2.09
CA ASP A 155 0.46 -28.53 1.98
C ASP A 155 -0.44 -29.69 2.44
N GLU A 156 -1.45 -29.39 3.25
CA GLU A 156 -2.29 -30.40 3.90
C GLU A 156 -3.69 -30.51 3.28
N ASP A 157 -4.12 -29.52 2.49
CA ASP A 157 -5.50 -29.42 2.01
C ASP A 157 -5.59 -28.87 0.57
N PRO A 158 -5.74 -29.76 -0.43
CA PRO A 158 -5.97 -29.35 -1.82
C PRO A 158 -7.25 -28.53 -2.02
N ALA A 159 -8.28 -28.70 -1.19
CA ALA A 159 -9.50 -27.91 -1.26
C ALA A 159 -9.24 -26.46 -0.83
N LEU A 160 -8.39 -26.26 0.19
CA LEU A 160 -7.95 -24.93 0.60
C LEU A 160 -7.13 -24.23 -0.49
N VAL A 161 -6.27 -24.97 -1.22
CA VAL A 161 -5.55 -24.42 -2.39
C VAL A 161 -6.53 -23.93 -3.45
N ALA A 162 -7.52 -24.76 -3.81
CA ALA A 162 -8.53 -24.39 -4.78
C ALA A 162 -9.38 -23.20 -4.32
N GLN A 163 -9.79 -23.18 -3.05
CA GLN A 163 -10.56 -22.08 -2.45
C GLN A 163 -9.76 -20.78 -2.42
N LEU A 164 -8.48 -20.82 -2.05
CA LEU A 164 -7.60 -19.66 -2.02
C LEU A 164 -7.38 -19.11 -3.43
N ARG A 165 -7.04 -19.97 -4.41
CA ARG A 165 -6.90 -19.57 -5.82
C ARG A 165 -8.19 -18.96 -6.37
N ALA A 166 -9.34 -19.55 -6.06
CA ALA A 166 -10.63 -18.99 -6.46
C ALA A 166 -10.89 -17.62 -5.79
N ALA A 167 -10.60 -17.47 -4.50
CA ALA A 167 -10.78 -16.21 -3.79
C ALA A 167 -9.89 -15.09 -4.36
N ILE A 168 -8.63 -15.41 -4.68
CA ILE A 168 -7.70 -14.47 -5.32
C ILE A 168 -8.12 -14.16 -6.77
N GLY A 169 -8.54 -15.18 -7.53
CA GLY A 169 -8.81 -15.08 -8.96
C GLY A 169 -7.53 -15.04 -9.80
N GLY A 170 -7.70 -14.83 -11.11
CA GLY A 170 -6.64 -14.76 -12.10
C GLY A 170 -6.24 -16.10 -12.71
N ALA A 171 -6.61 -17.24 -12.14
CA ALA A 171 -6.19 -18.56 -12.65
C ALA A 171 -7.05 -19.08 -13.83
N HIS A 172 -8.14 -18.38 -14.18
CA HIS A 172 -9.06 -18.76 -15.26
C HIS A 172 -9.60 -17.49 -15.96
N PRO A 173 -9.82 -17.51 -17.29
CA PRO A 173 -10.33 -16.35 -18.03
C PRO A 173 -11.72 -15.88 -17.58
N ASP A 174 -12.55 -16.77 -17.02
CA ASP A 174 -13.88 -16.39 -16.47
C ASP A 174 -13.79 -15.70 -15.11
N ARG A 175 -12.62 -15.76 -14.45
CA ARG A 175 -12.39 -15.15 -13.14
C ARG A 175 -11.06 -14.40 -13.11
N PRO A 176 -10.87 -13.39 -13.96
CA PRO A 176 -9.65 -12.61 -14.02
C PRO A 176 -9.46 -11.79 -12.72
N ILE A 177 -8.28 -11.21 -12.58
CA ILE A 177 -7.94 -10.33 -11.46
C ILE A 177 -7.64 -8.92 -11.97
N ALA A 178 -8.23 -7.93 -11.30
CA ALA A 178 -8.11 -6.54 -11.72
C ALA A 178 -6.70 -6.02 -11.53
N VAL A 179 -6.19 -5.26 -12.50
CA VAL A 179 -4.85 -4.64 -12.42
C VAL A 179 -4.66 -3.86 -11.11
N THR A 180 -5.68 -3.12 -10.67
CA THR A 180 -5.65 -2.35 -9.41
C THR A 180 -5.53 -3.23 -8.16
N HIS A 181 -6.03 -4.46 -8.20
CA HIS A 181 -5.82 -5.43 -7.12
C HIS A 181 -4.41 -6.01 -7.16
N ILE A 182 -3.86 -6.24 -8.34
CA ILE A 182 -2.48 -6.71 -8.51
C ILE A 182 -1.50 -5.64 -8.01
N GLU A 183 -1.67 -4.37 -8.38
CA GLU A 183 -0.85 -3.26 -7.87
C GLU A 183 -0.90 -3.16 -6.35
N ARG A 184 -2.08 -3.40 -5.75
CA ARG A 184 -2.21 -3.47 -4.28
C ARG A 184 -1.37 -4.60 -3.70
N ALA A 185 -1.35 -5.77 -4.32
CA ALA A 185 -0.54 -6.92 -3.89
C ALA A 185 0.96 -6.67 -4.08
N VAL A 186 1.37 -6.04 -5.19
CA VAL A 186 2.75 -5.58 -5.43
C VAL A 186 3.17 -4.57 -4.37
N GLY A 187 2.27 -3.67 -3.97
CA GLY A 187 2.51 -2.71 -2.90
C GLY A 187 2.63 -3.37 -1.52
N CYS A 188 1.78 -4.35 -1.21
CA CYS A 188 1.83 -5.16 0.01
C CYS A 188 0.97 -6.42 -0.18
N ALA A 189 1.59 -7.60 -0.13
CA ALA A 189 0.90 -8.87 -0.35
C ALA A 189 -0.28 -9.07 0.62
N PHE A 190 -0.09 -8.75 1.91
CA PHE A 190 -1.17 -8.80 2.89
C PHE A 190 -2.33 -7.85 2.56
N ALA A 191 -2.06 -6.65 2.03
CA ALA A 191 -3.13 -5.71 1.67
C ALA A 191 -3.97 -6.22 0.48
N GLY A 192 -3.32 -6.85 -0.51
CA GLY A 192 -4.00 -7.55 -1.60
C GLY A 192 -4.85 -8.72 -1.09
N PHE A 193 -4.25 -9.57 -0.25
CA PHE A 193 -4.91 -10.71 0.39
C PHE A 193 -6.10 -10.30 1.24
N ALA A 194 -5.93 -9.33 2.15
CA ALA A 194 -6.97 -8.88 3.06
C ALA A 194 -8.18 -8.31 2.32
N ARG A 195 -7.96 -7.57 1.22
CA ARG A 195 -9.06 -7.01 0.41
C ARG A 195 -9.85 -8.08 -0.32
N ARG A 196 -9.16 -9.08 -0.90
CA ARG A 196 -9.77 -10.03 -1.83
C ARG A 196 -10.24 -11.33 -1.16
N VAL A 197 -9.49 -11.82 -0.17
CA VAL A 197 -9.77 -13.07 0.55
C VAL A 197 -10.53 -12.80 1.86
N LEU A 198 -10.07 -11.85 2.67
CA LEU A 198 -10.72 -11.51 3.94
C LEU A 198 -11.84 -10.46 3.81
N HIS A 199 -12.00 -9.89 2.61
CA HIS A 199 -12.96 -8.83 2.31
C HIS A 199 -12.89 -7.61 3.25
N VAL A 200 -11.69 -7.29 3.75
CA VAL A 200 -11.46 -6.15 4.65
C VAL A 200 -11.76 -4.84 3.91
N ARG A 201 -12.56 -4.00 4.55
CA ARG A 201 -12.90 -2.64 4.12
C ARG A 201 -12.85 -1.74 5.34
N ARG A 202 -12.28 -0.54 5.19
CA ARG A 202 -12.38 0.50 6.21
C ARG A 202 -13.84 0.96 6.29
N ALA A 203 -14.36 1.14 7.52
CA ALA A 203 -15.63 1.83 7.70
C ALA A 203 -15.45 3.27 7.21
N GLU A 204 -16.32 3.72 6.30
CA GLU A 204 -16.32 5.10 5.82
C GLU A 204 -16.85 5.99 6.94
N ASP A 205 -15.99 6.86 7.48
CA ASP A 205 -16.47 7.96 8.33
C ASP A 205 -17.24 8.92 7.41
N LEU A 206 -18.52 9.15 7.72
CA LEU A 206 -19.38 10.11 7.02
C LEU A 206 -18.82 11.52 7.19
N ALA A 207 -17.85 11.91 6.38
CA ALA A 207 -17.39 13.29 6.29
C ALA A 207 -18.42 14.13 5.51
N GLU A 208 -18.76 15.32 6.02
CA GLU A 208 -19.70 16.24 5.35
C GLU A 208 -19.11 16.93 4.10
N SER A 209 -17.81 16.75 3.81
CA SER A 209 -17.15 17.30 2.63
C SER A 209 -16.61 16.19 1.72
N ALA A 210 -16.57 16.47 0.41
CA ALA A 210 -16.03 15.55 -0.58
C ALA A 210 -14.57 15.27 -0.29
N ASP A 211 -14.29 14.04 0.17
CA ASP A 211 -12.93 13.58 0.36
C ASP A 211 -12.19 13.51 -1.00
N ALA A 212 -10.86 13.36 -0.98
CA ALA A 212 -10.08 13.30 -2.22
C ALA A 212 -10.53 12.16 -3.15
N ARG A 213 -11.15 11.11 -2.59
CA ARG A 213 -11.67 9.94 -3.30
C ARG A 213 -13.00 10.27 -4.00
N GLU A 214 -13.89 11.02 -3.36
CA GLU A 214 -15.12 11.52 -3.92
C GLU A 214 -14.82 12.50 -5.04
N ARG A 215 -13.88 13.44 -4.87
CA ARG A 215 -13.43 14.31 -5.97
C ARG A 215 -12.92 13.47 -7.15
N GLY A 216 -12.12 12.43 -6.88
CA GLY A 216 -11.71 11.46 -7.88
C GLY A 216 -12.90 10.90 -8.67
N THR A 217 -13.88 10.37 -7.94
CA THR A 217 -15.08 9.76 -8.51
C THR A 217 -15.90 10.74 -9.34
N LEU A 218 -16.07 11.99 -8.88
CA LEU A 218 -16.77 13.04 -9.63
C LEU A 218 -16.07 13.37 -10.94
N ILE A 219 -14.74 13.51 -10.92
CA ILE A 219 -13.96 13.82 -12.13
C ILE A 219 -14.00 12.69 -13.14
N HIS A 220 -13.77 11.44 -12.74
CA HIS A 220 -13.84 10.30 -13.67
C HIS A 220 -15.22 10.17 -14.29
N ARG A 221 -16.29 10.31 -13.50
CA ARG A 221 -17.67 10.23 -13.99
C ARG A 221 -18.01 11.37 -14.97
N ALA A 222 -17.56 12.59 -14.69
CA ALA A 222 -17.76 13.72 -15.58
C ALA A 222 -16.94 13.58 -16.87
N LEU A 223 -15.67 13.14 -16.79
CA LEU A 223 -14.81 12.87 -17.96
C LEU A 223 -15.43 11.80 -18.85
N GLN A 224 -15.89 10.68 -18.27
CA GLN A 224 -16.58 9.62 -18.98
C GLN A 224 -17.75 10.18 -19.79
N ALA A 225 -18.69 10.85 -19.12
CA ALA A 225 -19.89 11.38 -19.76
C ALA A 225 -19.55 12.40 -20.86
N SER A 226 -18.55 13.25 -20.61
CA SER A 226 -18.09 14.25 -21.58
C SER A 226 -17.54 13.59 -22.84
N PHE A 227 -16.65 12.62 -22.69
CA PHE A 227 -16.01 11.95 -23.82
C PHE A 227 -16.94 10.99 -24.56
N GLU A 228 -17.89 10.34 -23.87
CA GLU A 228 -18.95 9.58 -24.52
C GLU A 228 -19.83 10.47 -25.40
N ALA A 229 -20.21 11.66 -24.93
CA ALA A 229 -20.96 12.63 -25.72
C ALA A 229 -20.18 13.12 -26.95
N LEU A 230 -18.87 13.38 -26.80
CA LEU A 230 -18.01 13.71 -27.94
C LEU A 230 -17.93 12.59 -28.97
N ARG A 231 -17.88 11.32 -28.51
CA ARG A 231 -17.89 10.14 -29.40
C ARG A 231 -19.15 10.09 -30.26
N GLU A 232 -20.30 10.32 -29.64
CA GLU A 232 -21.61 10.23 -30.28
C GLU A 232 -21.84 11.38 -31.26
N LEU A 233 -21.36 12.57 -30.91
CA LEU A 233 -21.48 13.76 -31.73
C LEU A 233 -20.57 13.71 -32.98
N GLY A 234 -19.39 13.10 -32.83
CA GLY A 234 -18.40 12.92 -33.89
C GLY A 234 -17.37 14.06 -33.99
N PRO A 235 -16.18 13.78 -34.58
CA PRO A 235 -15.05 14.70 -34.55
C PRO A 235 -15.15 15.90 -35.50
N ASP A 236 -16.05 15.86 -36.49
CA ASP A 236 -16.19 16.90 -37.53
C ASP A 236 -17.14 18.03 -37.14
N ARG A 237 -17.68 17.98 -35.92
CA ARG A 237 -18.60 18.99 -35.38
C ARG A 237 -17.84 20.21 -34.88
N ASP A 238 -18.54 21.34 -34.83
CA ASP A 238 -17.97 22.59 -34.35
C ASP A 238 -17.46 22.45 -32.89
N PRO A 239 -16.27 22.97 -32.55
CA PRO A 239 -15.72 22.89 -31.20
C PRO A 239 -16.66 23.42 -30.11
N ALA A 240 -17.46 24.46 -30.39
CA ALA A 240 -18.40 24.99 -29.41
C ALA A 240 -19.59 24.05 -29.19
N GLU A 241 -20.07 23.39 -30.25
CA GLU A 241 -21.10 22.33 -30.15
C GLU A 241 -20.58 21.14 -29.34
N GLN A 242 -19.33 20.73 -29.59
CA GLN A 242 -18.65 19.65 -28.87
C GLN A 242 -18.52 19.96 -27.37
N LEU A 243 -18.04 21.16 -27.03
CA LEU A 243 -17.89 21.59 -25.64
C LEU A 243 -19.26 21.69 -24.93
N ALA A 244 -20.29 22.21 -25.61
CA ALA A 244 -21.63 22.30 -25.06
C ALA A 244 -22.24 20.92 -24.77
N ALA A 245 -22.06 19.97 -25.70
CA ALA A 245 -22.51 18.59 -25.51
C ALA A 245 -21.79 17.90 -24.35
N ALA A 246 -20.46 18.04 -24.26
CA ALA A 246 -19.67 17.51 -23.16
C ALA A 246 -20.11 18.07 -21.80
N ARG A 247 -20.33 19.40 -21.72
CA ARG A 247 -20.82 20.07 -20.52
C ARG A 247 -22.19 19.55 -20.08
N ALA A 248 -23.15 19.48 -21.00
CA ALA A 248 -24.48 18.97 -20.70
C ALA A 248 -24.44 17.52 -20.20
N ALA A 249 -23.61 16.67 -20.81
CA ALA A 249 -23.42 15.29 -20.38
C ALA A 249 -22.80 15.17 -18.98
N ALA A 250 -21.78 16.00 -18.67
CA ALA A 250 -21.17 16.04 -17.35
C ALA A 250 -22.16 16.51 -16.27
N GLU A 251 -22.93 17.56 -16.54
CA GLU A 251 -23.97 18.08 -15.63
C GLU A 251 -25.05 17.03 -15.35
N ALA A 252 -25.51 16.33 -16.40
CA ALA A 252 -26.48 15.24 -16.27
C ALA A 252 -25.90 14.08 -15.45
N ALA A 253 -24.66 13.66 -15.73
CA ALA A 253 -24.02 12.55 -15.05
C ALA A 253 -23.80 12.81 -13.57
N LEU A 254 -23.48 14.05 -13.19
CA LEU A 254 -23.31 14.44 -11.78
C LEU A 254 -24.60 14.90 -11.10
N GLY A 255 -25.73 14.94 -11.83
CA GLY A 255 -27.04 15.26 -11.28
C GLY A 255 -27.15 16.71 -10.81
N VAL A 256 -26.56 17.67 -11.53
CA VAL A 256 -26.57 19.10 -11.19
C VAL A 256 -27.99 19.64 -10.99
N SER A 257 -28.97 19.12 -11.75
CA SER A 257 -30.38 19.50 -11.63
C SER A 257 -31.10 18.92 -10.41
N ALA A 258 -30.49 17.97 -9.68
CA ALA A 258 -31.08 17.36 -8.49
C ALA A 258 -30.82 18.21 -7.23
N PRO A 259 -31.73 18.18 -6.23
CA PRO A 259 -31.47 18.81 -4.94
C PRO A 259 -30.20 18.24 -4.29
N MET A 260 -29.30 19.12 -3.88
CA MET A 260 -28.04 18.75 -3.24
C MET A 260 -27.64 19.78 -2.19
N ALA A 261 -26.91 19.35 -1.17
CA ALA A 261 -26.36 20.24 -0.15
C ALA A 261 -25.42 21.29 -0.79
N PRO A 262 -25.33 22.52 -0.24
CA PRO A 262 -24.52 23.59 -0.83
C PRO A 262 -23.05 23.21 -1.09
N LEU A 263 -22.39 22.55 -0.13
CA LEU A 263 -20.98 22.14 -0.27
C LEU A 263 -20.79 21.05 -1.33
N ARG A 264 -21.77 20.15 -1.48
CA ARG A 264 -21.77 19.13 -2.54
C ARG A 264 -21.91 19.79 -3.91
N ARG A 265 -22.76 20.82 -4.02
CA ARG A 265 -22.95 21.58 -5.26
C ARG A 265 -21.65 22.24 -5.71
N GLU A 266 -21.00 22.96 -4.81
CA GLU A 266 -19.70 23.59 -5.08
C GLU A 266 -18.67 22.55 -5.56
N ALA A 267 -18.60 21.38 -4.90
CA ALA A 267 -17.68 20.32 -5.29
C ALA A 267 -17.98 19.76 -6.71
N VAL A 268 -19.26 19.59 -7.04
CA VAL A 268 -19.71 19.15 -8.38
C VAL A 268 -19.40 20.20 -9.44
N GLU A 269 -19.76 21.46 -9.20
CA GLU A 269 -19.51 22.57 -10.14
C GLU A 269 -18.01 22.72 -10.42
N LYS A 270 -17.17 22.66 -9.38
CA LYS A 270 -15.72 22.69 -9.52
C LYS A 270 -15.18 21.48 -10.29
N ALA A 271 -15.71 20.28 -10.05
CA ALA A 271 -15.30 19.10 -10.80
C ALA A 271 -15.64 19.24 -12.29
N ILE A 272 -16.82 19.76 -12.63
CA ILE A 272 -17.23 20.01 -14.02
C ILE A 272 -16.30 21.04 -14.67
N ALA A 273 -16.00 22.14 -13.98
CA ALA A 273 -15.08 23.16 -14.49
C ALA A 273 -13.70 22.56 -14.80
N ASP A 274 -13.11 21.80 -13.85
CA ASP A 274 -11.82 21.14 -14.05
C ASP A 274 -11.87 20.11 -15.21
N VAL A 275 -12.99 19.39 -15.40
CA VAL A 275 -13.19 18.44 -16.52
C VAL A 275 -13.28 19.15 -17.86
N LEU A 276 -13.99 20.27 -17.95
CA LEU A 276 -14.16 20.99 -19.21
C LEU A 276 -12.84 21.52 -19.75
N GLU A 277 -11.90 21.92 -18.88
CA GLU A 277 -10.54 22.29 -19.28
C GLU A 277 -9.80 21.11 -19.95
N VAL A 278 -9.99 19.88 -19.46
CA VAL A 278 -9.43 18.68 -20.09
C VAL A 278 -10.07 18.41 -21.45
N VAL A 279 -11.38 18.65 -21.55
CA VAL A 279 -12.14 18.48 -22.80
C VAL A 279 -11.71 19.49 -23.85
N VAL A 280 -11.58 20.77 -23.49
CA VAL A 280 -11.10 21.84 -24.40
C VAL A 280 -9.76 21.46 -25.00
N ARG A 281 -8.78 21.08 -24.19
CA ARG A 281 -7.47 20.64 -24.71
C ARG A 281 -7.53 19.42 -25.63
N ALA A 282 -8.46 18.50 -25.34
CA ALA A 282 -8.66 17.32 -26.16
C ALA A 282 -9.29 17.65 -27.52
N ILE A 283 -10.15 18.67 -27.59
CA ILE A 283 -10.76 19.18 -28.81
C ILE A 283 -9.74 19.99 -29.63
N ASP A 284 -9.00 20.89 -28.98
CA ASP A 284 -8.04 21.79 -29.64
C ASP A 284 -6.81 21.03 -30.17
N GLY A 285 -6.51 19.86 -29.62
CA GLY A 285 -5.45 18.98 -30.11
C GLY A 285 -4.03 19.52 -29.87
N GLU A 286 -3.85 20.50 -28.98
CA GLU A 286 -2.59 21.23 -28.77
C GLU A 286 -1.38 20.33 -28.47
N GLU A 287 -1.61 19.17 -27.84
CA GLU A 287 -0.54 18.30 -27.35
C GLU A 287 -0.12 17.20 -28.34
N SER A 288 -1.02 16.78 -29.23
CA SER A 288 -0.78 15.72 -30.24
C SER A 288 -1.82 15.81 -31.35
N PRO A 289 -1.66 16.70 -32.33
CA PRO A 289 -2.68 16.96 -33.35
C PRO A 289 -3.00 15.74 -34.22
N GLU A 290 -2.12 14.75 -34.25
CA GLU A 290 -2.32 13.48 -34.93
C GLU A 290 -3.23 12.50 -34.17
N LEU A 291 -3.38 12.66 -32.84
CA LEU A 291 -4.16 11.78 -31.97
C LEU A 291 -5.51 12.41 -31.64
N ARG A 292 -6.58 11.66 -31.86
CA ARG A 292 -7.93 12.07 -31.49
C ARG A 292 -8.52 11.10 -30.49
N PHE A 293 -9.41 11.60 -29.64
CA PHE A 293 -10.20 10.77 -28.75
C PHE A 293 -10.91 9.64 -29.51
N PHE A 294 -10.87 8.42 -28.98
CA PHE A 294 -11.48 7.24 -29.60
C PHE A 294 -12.44 6.51 -28.66
N LEU A 295 -11.99 6.10 -27.46
CA LEU A 295 -12.81 5.40 -26.47
C LEU A 295 -12.56 5.96 -25.07
N ALA A 296 -13.59 5.95 -24.23
CA ALA A 296 -13.50 6.23 -22.79
C ALA A 296 -13.98 5.02 -21.99
N GLU A 297 -13.46 4.83 -20.79
CA GLU A 297 -13.88 3.84 -19.80
C GLU A 297 -13.99 2.41 -20.36
N ARG A 298 -13.11 2.08 -21.30
CA ARG A 298 -13.17 0.81 -22.03
C ARG A 298 -12.73 -0.33 -21.12
N ARG A 299 -13.72 -1.11 -20.69
CA ARG A 299 -13.50 -2.37 -19.98
C ARG A 299 -12.92 -3.44 -20.88
N PHE A 300 -12.07 -4.28 -20.28
CA PHE A 300 -11.65 -5.57 -20.81
C PHE A 300 -11.70 -6.60 -19.68
N GLY A 301 -12.13 -7.82 -19.95
CA GLY A 301 -12.30 -8.82 -18.91
C GLY A 301 -13.32 -9.90 -19.23
N ALA A 302 -13.71 -10.66 -18.21
CA ALA A 302 -14.64 -11.77 -18.37
C ALA A 302 -16.00 -11.27 -18.88
N GLY A 303 -16.53 -11.92 -19.92
CA GLY A 303 -17.81 -11.56 -20.53
C GLY A 303 -17.74 -10.38 -21.52
N GLU A 304 -16.59 -9.72 -21.69
CA GLU A 304 -16.42 -8.72 -22.74
C GLU A 304 -16.25 -9.38 -24.11
N ALA A 305 -16.86 -8.79 -25.14
CA ALA A 305 -16.79 -9.29 -26.50
C ALA A 305 -15.37 -9.13 -27.09
N PRO A 306 -14.95 -10.00 -28.04
CA PRO A 306 -13.74 -9.75 -28.81
C PRO A 306 -13.74 -8.34 -29.41
N PRO A 307 -12.62 -7.60 -29.37
CA PRO A 307 -11.28 -8.03 -28.93
C PRO A 307 -10.91 -7.70 -27.46
N TRP A 308 -11.89 -7.34 -26.62
CA TRP A 308 -11.70 -6.86 -25.24
C TRP A 308 -11.80 -7.95 -24.17
N GLN A 309 -11.54 -9.20 -24.55
CA GLN A 309 -11.41 -10.33 -23.63
C GLN A 309 -10.28 -10.08 -22.60
N PRO A 310 -10.21 -10.84 -21.48
CA PRO A 310 -9.14 -10.68 -20.50
C PRO A 310 -7.75 -10.74 -21.14
N LEU A 311 -6.79 -10.03 -20.53
CA LEU A 311 -5.40 -10.09 -20.91
C LEU A 311 -4.77 -11.35 -20.30
N GLU A 312 -4.24 -12.22 -21.14
CA GLU A 312 -3.48 -13.39 -20.69
C GLU A 312 -2.02 -13.00 -20.43
N LEU A 313 -1.52 -13.33 -19.24
CA LEU A 313 -0.11 -13.30 -18.89
C LEU A 313 0.35 -14.76 -18.77
N PRO A 314 1.08 -15.29 -19.76
CA PRO A 314 1.43 -16.70 -19.79
C PRO A 314 2.39 -17.08 -18.66
N PRO A 315 2.56 -18.39 -18.39
CA PRO A 315 3.64 -18.90 -17.54
C PRO A 315 5.02 -18.40 -17.96
N SER A 316 5.87 -18.15 -16.99
CA SER A 316 7.27 -17.71 -17.14
C SER A 316 8.21 -18.75 -16.53
N ASP A 317 9.44 -18.82 -17.03
CA ASP A 317 10.50 -19.62 -16.41
C ASP A 317 10.90 -19.09 -15.02
N ASP A 318 10.56 -17.82 -14.72
CA ASP A 318 10.76 -17.20 -13.40
C ASP A 318 9.77 -17.73 -12.33
N ASP A 319 8.76 -18.50 -12.73
CA ASP A 319 7.78 -19.05 -11.79
C ASP A 319 8.36 -20.23 -11.00
N GLU A 320 7.96 -20.38 -9.74
CA GLU A 320 8.44 -21.47 -8.88
C GLU A 320 8.12 -22.87 -9.44
N GLU A 321 7.01 -22.99 -10.15
CA GLU A 321 6.54 -24.22 -10.81
C GLU A 321 7.12 -24.36 -12.23
N GLY A 322 7.85 -23.35 -12.73
CA GLY A 322 8.32 -23.21 -14.10
C GLY A 322 7.19 -23.01 -15.12
N ALA A 323 7.55 -22.67 -16.36
CA ALA A 323 6.58 -22.40 -17.42
C ALA A 323 5.66 -23.59 -17.77
N ALA A 324 6.11 -24.83 -17.53
CA ALA A 324 5.36 -26.04 -17.85
C ALA A 324 4.32 -26.45 -16.79
N GLY A 325 4.42 -25.93 -15.56
CA GLY A 325 3.58 -26.34 -14.43
C GLY A 325 2.59 -25.28 -13.92
N ALA A 326 2.80 -24.01 -14.24
CA ALA A 326 1.99 -22.92 -13.71
C ALA A 326 0.78 -22.58 -14.62
N PRO A 327 -0.39 -22.21 -14.07
CA PRO A 327 -1.52 -21.71 -14.87
C PRO A 327 -1.26 -20.28 -15.37
N SER A 328 -1.79 -19.91 -16.55
CA SER A 328 -1.78 -18.50 -17.00
C SER A 328 -2.48 -17.58 -16.01
N LEU A 329 -1.99 -16.34 -15.90
CA LEU A 329 -2.61 -15.28 -15.13
C LEU A 329 -3.50 -14.41 -16.05
N TRP A 330 -4.80 -14.38 -15.76
CA TRP A 330 -5.80 -13.62 -16.50
C TRP A 330 -6.13 -12.32 -15.78
N VAL A 331 -6.00 -11.21 -16.52
CA VAL A 331 -6.11 -9.86 -15.98
C VAL A 331 -7.29 -9.13 -16.63
N ASP A 332 -8.03 -8.38 -15.81
CA ASP A 332 -9.09 -7.49 -16.25
C ASP A 332 -8.84 -6.05 -15.77
N GLY A 333 -9.61 -5.12 -16.34
CA GLY A 333 -9.47 -3.72 -16.02
C GLY A 333 -10.37 -2.82 -16.85
N GLN A 334 -10.16 -1.53 -16.64
CA GLN A 334 -10.89 -0.47 -17.31
C GLN A 334 -9.88 0.62 -17.68
N ILE A 335 -9.84 0.95 -18.96
CA ILE A 335 -8.95 1.96 -19.53
C ILE A 335 -9.72 3.27 -19.55
N ASP A 336 -9.25 4.27 -18.81
CA ASP A 336 -9.97 5.55 -18.66
C ASP A 336 -10.20 6.22 -20.02
N ARG A 337 -9.15 6.31 -20.87
CA ARG A 337 -9.25 6.86 -22.21
C ARG A 337 -8.24 6.26 -23.18
N ILE A 338 -8.68 6.12 -24.42
CA ILE A 338 -7.87 5.72 -25.56
C ILE A 338 -8.01 6.80 -26.64
N ASP A 339 -6.88 7.34 -27.07
CA ASP A 339 -6.77 8.14 -28.29
C ASP A 339 -6.22 7.29 -29.43
N ARG A 340 -6.59 7.63 -30.66
CA ARG A 340 -6.14 6.95 -31.86
C ARG A 340 -5.82 7.95 -32.96
N SER A 341 -4.78 7.67 -33.73
CA SER A 341 -4.45 8.44 -34.92
C SER A 341 -5.47 8.21 -36.05
N THR A 342 -5.59 9.18 -36.95
CA THR A 342 -6.49 9.09 -38.13
C THR A 342 -6.11 7.94 -39.05
N ASP A 343 -4.81 7.66 -39.21
CA ASP A 343 -4.28 6.53 -39.96
C ASP A 343 -4.38 5.18 -39.21
N ARG A 344 -4.87 5.20 -37.96
CA ARG A 344 -5.12 4.06 -37.10
C ARG A 344 -3.88 3.30 -36.61
N ARG A 345 -2.66 3.78 -36.91
CA ARG A 345 -1.38 3.13 -36.59
C ARG A 345 -0.90 3.40 -35.17
N VAL A 346 -1.25 4.56 -34.62
CA VAL A 346 -0.83 4.99 -33.28
C VAL A 346 -2.03 4.99 -32.34
N VAL A 347 -1.84 4.40 -31.16
CA VAL A 347 -2.80 4.43 -30.06
C VAL A 347 -2.15 5.02 -28.83
N ARG A 348 -2.86 5.88 -28.09
CA ARG A 348 -2.41 6.37 -26.79
C ARG A 348 -3.40 5.99 -25.70
N VAL A 349 -2.90 5.30 -24.69
CA VAL A 349 -3.61 4.99 -23.45
C VAL A 349 -3.40 6.13 -22.47
N VAL A 350 -4.49 6.62 -21.89
CA VAL A 350 -4.50 7.74 -20.96
C VAL A 350 -5.12 7.27 -19.64
N ASP A 351 -4.45 7.57 -18.53
CA ASP A 351 -4.97 7.38 -17.17
C ASP A 351 -5.07 8.74 -16.45
N TYR A 352 -6.22 9.01 -15.85
CA TYR A 352 -6.48 10.28 -15.17
C TYR A 352 -6.11 10.20 -13.69
N LYS A 353 -5.34 11.18 -13.22
CA LYS A 353 -5.01 11.33 -11.80
C LYS A 353 -5.50 12.69 -11.28
N THR A 354 -6.40 12.67 -10.32
CA THR A 354 -6.94 13.90 -9.70
C THR A 354 -6.03 14.50 -8.64
N GLY A 355 -5.00 13.77 -8.21
CA GLY A 355 -4.02 14.16 -7.21
C GLY A 355 -2.64 14.43 -7.81
N LYS A 356 -1.60 14.14 -7.02
CA LYS A 356 -0.21 14.17 -7.51
C LYS A 356 0.00 13.05 -8.53
N LEU A 357 0.67 13.36 -9.64
CA LEU A 357 1.19 12.32 -10.51
C LEU A 357 2.14 11.40 -9.73
N PRO A 358 2.14 10.08 -10.03
CA PRO A 358 2.95 9.13 -9.29
C PRO A 358 4.44 9.49 -9.41
N ASP A 359 5.17 9.44 -8.29
CA ASP A 359 6.62 9.68 -8.28
C ASP A 359 7.42 8.49 -8.84
N ALA A 360 8.75 8.63 -8.98
CA ALA A 360 9.57 7.58 -9.56
C ALA A 360 9.48 6.24 -8.82
N LYS A 361 9.33 6.24 -7.49
CA LYS A 361 9.20 5.02 -6.69
C LYS A 361 7.83 4.38 -6.90
N GLU A 362 6.77 5.19 -6.99
CA GLU A 362 5.40 4.73 -7.27
C GLU A 362 5.29 4.14 -8.67
N ARG A 363 5.87 4.81 -9.67
CA ARG A 363 5.80 4.40 -11.08
C ARG A 363 6.45 3.06 -11.37
N ARG A 364 7.55 2.71 -10.70
CA ARG A 364 8.18 1.37 -10.82
C ARG A 364 7.24 0.22 -10.46
N ARG A 365 6.15 0.50 -9.74
CA ARG A 365 5.15 -0.48 -9.30
C ARG A 365 3.80 -0.28 -9.98
N ALA A 366 3.67 0.74 -10.82
CA ALA A 366 2.46 1.02 -11.56
C ALA A 366 2.39 0.08 -12.76
N LEU A 367 1.39 -0.79 -12.75
CA LEU A 367 1.15 -1.81 -13.76
C LEU A 367 0.04 -1.41 -14.73
N GLN A 368 -0.84 -0.48 -14.34
CA GLN A 368 -1.98 -0.04 -15.14
C GLN A 368 -1.59 0.33 -16.57
N LEU A 369 -0.77 1.38 -16.74
CA LEU A 369 -0.45 1.90 -18.07
C LEU A 369 0.22 0.85 -18.97
N PRO A 370 1.30 0.15 -18.56
CA PRO A 370 1.91 -0.88 -19.40
C PRO A 370 0.95 -2.03 -19.79
N LEU A 371 0.15 -2.55 -18.84
CA LEU A 371 -0.79 -3.63 -19.12
C LEU A 371 -1.97 -3.16 -19.99
N TYR A 372 -2.45 -1.94 -19.76
CA TYR A 372 -3.50 -1.31 -20.57
C TYR A 372 -3.01 -1.03 -22.00
N SER A 373 -1.75 -0.65 -22.17
CA SER A 373 -1.11 -0.53 -23.48
C SER A 373 -1.05 -1.86 -24.23
N ALA A 374 -0.73 -2.96 -23.55
CA ALA A 374 -0.69 -4.29 -24.18
C ALA A 374 -2.07 -4.73 -24.70
N ILE A 375 -3.14 -4.54 -23.90
CA ILE A 375 -4.50 -4.85 -24.35
C ILE A 375 -4.96 -3.91 -25.48
N ALA A 376 -4.63 -2.63 -25.42
CA ALA A 376 -4.97 -1.67 -26.47
C ALA A 376 -4.25 -1.99 -27.79
N ALA A 377 -2.96 -2.35 -27.74
CA ALA A 377 -2.18 -2.81 -28.89
C ALA A 377 -2.85 -4.02 -29.56
N ARG A 378 -3.15 -5.06 -28.76
CA ARG A 378 -3.82 -6.29 -29.22
C ARG A 378 -5.18 -6.01 -29.82
N ALA A 379 -6.00 -5.21 -29.12
CA ALA A 379 -7.39 -4.98 -29.48
C ALA A 379 -7.55 -4.10 -30.73
N LEU A 380 -6.63 -3.17 -30.95
CA LEU A 380 -6.76 -2.17 -32.01
C LEU A 380 -5.81 -2.42 -33.20
N GLY A 381 -4.89 -3.39 -33.08
CA GLY A 381 -3.89 -3.69 -34.09
C GLY A 381 -2.95 -2.51 -34.34
N ALA A 382 -2.59 -1.78 -33.27
CA ALA A 382 -1.74 -0.60 -33.37
C ALA A 382 -0.26 -1.01 -33.58
N GLU A 383 0.43 -0.29 -34.45
CA GLU A 383 1.87 -0.46 -34.67
C GLU A 383 2.69 0.24 -33.57
N GLU A 384 2.16 1.34 -33.04
CA GLU A 384 2.76 2.11 -31.97
C GLU A 384 1.74 2.34 -30.87
N VAL A 385 2.14 2.08 -29.62
CA VAL A 385 1.34 2.42 -28.45
C VAL A 385 2.11 3.36 -27.55
N ARG A 386 1.40 4.39 -27.07
CA ARG A 386 1.88 5.39 -26.11
C ARG A 386 1.06 5.26 -24.82
N ALA A 387 1.67 5.61 -23.70
CA ALA A 387 1.00 5.64 -22.40
C ALA A 387 1.29 6.96 -21.69
N VAL A 388 0.26 7.58 -21.10
CA VAL A 388 0.40 8.88 -20.41
C VAL A 388 -0.54 8.98 -19.20
N TYR A 389 -0.05 9.61 -18.14
CA TYR A 389 -0.88 10.12 -17.06
C TYR A 389 -1.26 11.57 -17.32
N ILE A 390 -2.55 11.89 -17.12
CA ILE A 390 -3.06 13.26 -17.11
C ILE A 390 -3.47 13.62 -15.69
N GLY A 391 -2.71 14.52 -15.08
CA GLY A 391 -2.96 15.08 -13.76
C GLY A 391 -3.98 16.22 -13.83
N VAL A 392 -5.15 16.06 -13.23
CA VAL A 392 -6.22 17.09 -13.16
C VAL A 392 -6.21 17.77 -11.79
N ARG A 393 -5.43 18.85 -11.68
CA ARG A 393 -5.34 19.65 -10.44
C ARG A 393 -6.49 20.65 -10.36
N GLN A 394 -6.62 21.27 -9.19
CA GLN A 394 -7.59 22.35 -9.01
C GLN A 394 -7.26 23.54 -9.91
N ARG A 395 -8.31 24.24 -10.38
CA ARG A 395 -8.21 25.43 -11.26
C ARG A 395 -7.74 25.06 -12.67
N GLY A 396 -8.11 23.89 -13.18
CA GLY A 396 -7.80 23.50 -14.56
C GLY A 396 -6.31 23.29 -14.87
N MET A 397 -5.43 23.25 -13.87
CA MET A 397 -4.02 22.95 -14.10
C MET A 397 -3.86 21.48 -14.49
N ILE A 398 -3.51 21.25 -15.75
CA ILE A 398 -3.31 19.92 -16.33
C ILE A 398 -1.81 19.64 -16.46
N GLU A 399 -1.38 18.52 -15.89
CA GLU A 399 0.00 18.06 -15.86
C GLU A 399 0.12 16.73 -16.63
N LEU A 400 1.05 16.63 -17.57
CA LEU A 400 1.29 15.40 -18.34
C LEU A 400 2.58 14.72 -17.91
N TRP A 401 2.54 13.40 -17.85
CA TRP A 401 3.75 12.59 -17.74
C TRP A 401 3.56 11.19 -18.35
N PRO A 402 4.51 10.67 -19.13
CA PRO A 402 5.68 11.36 -19.67
C PRO A 402 5.30 12.44 -20.70
N ARG A 403 6.18 13.42 -20.93
CA ARG A 403 5.85 14.57 -21.79
C ARG A 403 6.16 14.30 -23.27
N THR A 404 7.17 13.48 -23.55
CA THR A 404 7.60 13.21 -24.93
C THR A 404 6.97 11.92 -25.45
N ALA A 405 6.73 11.85 -26.76
CA ALA A 405 6.20 10.64 -27.39
C ALA A 405 7.13 9.43 -27.22
N GLU A 406 8.45 9.65 -27.20
CA GLU A 406 9.45 8.60 -26.98
C GLU A 406 9.32 8.00 -25.58
N GLU A 407 9.25 8.83 -24.53
CA GLU A 407 9.07 8.34 -23.16
C GLU A 407 7.71 7.67 -22.95
N GLN A 408 6.64 8.20 -23.58
CA GLN A 408 5.32 7.57 -23.55
C GLN A 408 5.32 6.20 -24.21
N ARG A 409 6.10 6.01 -25.28
CA ARG A 409 6.29 4.71 -25.93
C ARG A 409 7.09 3.76 -25.04
N ALA A 410 8.20 4.21 -24.47
CA ALA A 410 9.00 3.42 -23.54
C ALA A 410 8.17 2.92 -22.35
N LEU A 411 7.28 3.76 -21.82
CA LEU A 411 6.34 3.36 -20.76
C LEU A 411 5.37 2.26 -21.21
N ALA A 412 4.84 2.34 -22.44
CA ALA A 412 3.97 1.31 -23.01
C ALA A 412 4.73 -0.01 -23.31
N GLU A 413 5.97 0.08 -23.79
CA GLU A 413 6.85 -1.06 -24.09
C GLU A 413 7.30 -1.82 -22.83
N GLY A 414 7.24 -1.18 -21.65
CA GLY A 414 7.50 -1.78 -20.34
C GLY A 414 6.51 -2.89 -19.93
N TRP A 415 5.55 -3.26 -20.77
CA TRP A 415 4.52 -4.26 -20.46
C TRP A 415 5.09 -5.62 -20.05
N GLY A 416 6.24 -6.05 -20.61
CA GLY A 416 6.85 -7.34 -20.27
C GLY A 416 7.36 -7.41 -18.82
N GLU A 417 7.95 -6.32 -18.32
CA GLU A 417 8.35 -6.21 -16.91
C GLU A 417 7.14 -6.09 -15.99
N ALA A 418 6.12 -5.33 -16.41
CA ALA A 418 4.87 -5.24 -15.68
C ALA A 418 4.16 -6.60 -15.58
N ALA A 419 4.17 -7.40 -16.65
CA ALA A 419 3.61 -8.75 -16.68
C ALA A 419 4.33 -9.69 -15.71
N ARG A 420 5.67 -9.71 -15.70
CA ARG A 420 6.46 -10.50 -14.73
C ARG A 420 6.18 -10.08 -13.29
N THR A 421 6.15 -8.77 -13.03
CA THR A 421 5.85 -8.22 -11.69
C THR A 421 4.45 -8.58 -11.22
N ALA A 422 3.46 -8.44 -12.11
CA ALA A 422 2.07 -8.81 -11.85
C ALA A 422 1.96 -10.30 -11.50
N ARG A 423 2.60 -11.14 -12.32
CA ARG A 423 2.59 -12.59 -12.17
C ARG A 423 3.23 -13.03 -10.86
N ALA A 424 4.43 -12.56 -10.58
CA ALA A 424 5.14 -12.88 -9.33
C ALA A 424 4.30 -12.56 -8.09
N ALA A 425 3.65 -11.39 -8.06
CA ALA A 425 2.82 -10.97 -6.94
C ALA A 425 1.58 -11.86 -6.75
N VAL A 426 0.86 -12.21 -7.82
CA VAL A 426 -0.36 -13.02 -7.72
C VAL A 426 -0.03 -14.48 -7.43
N VAL A 427 1.03 -15.03 -8.02
CA VAL A 427 1.46 -16.42 -7.81
C VAL A 427 1.92 -16.61 -6.38
N ALA A 428 2.69 -15.67 -5.82
CA ALA A 428 3.04 -15.70 -4.40
C ALA A 428 1.79 -15.78 -3.50
N LEU A 429 0.71 -15.06 -3.84
CA LEU A 429 -0.57 -15.16 -3.12
C LEU A 429 -1.24 -16.52 -3.31
N TRP A 430 -1.22 -17.10 -4.52
CA TRP A 430 -1.74 -18.46 -4.76
C TRP A 430 -0.98 -19.52 -3.96
N HIS A 431 0.31 -19.31 -3.69
CA HIS A 431 1.13 -20.13 -2.80
C HIS A 431 1.01 -19.74 -1.32
N GLY A 432 0.03 -18.91 -0.96
CA GLY A 432 -0.29 -18.58 0.42
C GLY A 432 0.69 -17.59 1.07
N ARG A 433 1.47 -16.84 0.29
CA ARG A 433 2.45 -15.85 0.80
C ARG A 433 1.81 -14.47 0.82
N ALA A 434 1.18 -14.12 1.94
CA ALA A 434 0.48 -12.87 2.17
C ALA A 434 1.17 -12.03 3.25
N ALA A 435 2.51 -11.95 3.23
CA ALA A 435 3.27 -11.26 4.27
C ALA A 435 3.00 -9.73 4.28
N PRO A 436 2.84 -9.08 5.45
CA PRO A 436 2.55 -7.66 5.57
C PRO A 436 3.80 -6.79 5.45
N ARG A 437 4.52 -6.92 4.33
CA ARG A 437 5.69 -6.09 3.97
C ARG A 437 5.32 -5.07 2.92
N PRO A 438 5.00 -3.83 3.33
CA PRO A 438 4.70 -2.78 2.36
C PRO A 438 5.98 -2.31 1.67
N ALA A 439 5.95 -2.21 0.34
CA ALA A 439 7.06 -1.70 -0.46
C ALA A 439 7.37 -0.21 -0.19
N LEU A 440 6.40 0.55 0.35
CA LEU A 440 6.63 1.89 0.89
C LEU A 440 5.90 2.09 2.22
N PRO A 441 6.51 2.77 3.21
CA PRO A 441 5.85 3.10 4.47
C PRO A 441 4.56 3.91 4.30
N THR A 442 4.53 4.81 3.33
CA THR A 442 3.39 5.70 3.04
C THR A 442 2.11 4.96 2.67
N LEU A 443 2.21 3.74 2.13
CA LEU A 443 1.05 2.89 1.81
C LEU A 443 0.23 2.55 3.05
N CYS A 444 0.86 2.47 4.23
CA CYS A 444 0.18 2.10 5.46
C CYS A 444 -0.78 3.18 5.95
N ALA A 445 -0.55 4.45 5.63
CA ALA A 445 -1.34 5.58 6.15
C ALA A 445 -2.82 5.54 5.71
N ARG A 446 -3.10 4.94 4.54
CA ARG A 446 -4.45 4.83 3.95
C ARG A 446 -4.86 3.38 3.71
N CYS A 447 -4.18 2.42 4.33
CA CYS A 447 -4.45 1.01 4.11
C CYS A 447 -5.70 0.54 4.88
N ASP A 448 -6.66 -0.08 4.17
CA ASP A 448 -7.85 -0.70 4.77
C ASP A 448 -7.51 -1.79 5.78
N ALA A 449 -6.36 -2.44 5.63
CA ALA A 449 -5.92 -3.57 6.43
C ALA A 449 -5.00 -3.16 7.59
N ARG A 450 -4.84 -1.86 7.86
CA ARG A 450 -3.87 -1.32 8.84
C ARG A 450 -4.03 -1.92 10.24
N ASP A 451 -5.27 -2.10 10.66
CA ASP A 451 -5.60 -2.54 12.03
C ASP A 451 -5.53 -4.06 12.20
N VAL A 452 -5.54 -4.80 11.10
CA VAL A 452 -5.52 -6.28 11.12
C VAL A 452 -4.17 -6.87 10.73
N CYS A 453 -3.31 -6.11 10.04
CA CYS A 453 -1.99 -6.61 9.60
C CYS A 453 -0.96 -6.74 10.72
N ARG A 454 -1.23 -6.17 11.91
CA ARG A 454 -0.34 -6.15 13.09
C ARG A 454 1.07 -5.60 12.84
N ARG A 455 1.31 -4.94 11.71
CA ARG A 455 2.57 -4.23 11.45
C ARG A 455 2.73 -3.10 12.48
N PRO A 456 3.86 -3.01 13.19
CA PRO A 456 4.11 -1.90 14.10
C PRO A 456 4.05 -0.54 13.39
N ALA A 457 3.74 0.52 14.14
CA ALA A 457 3.77 1.89 13.62
C ALA A 457 5.19 2.33 13.24
N VAL A 458 6.18 1.82 13.98
CA VAL A 458 7.61 2.05 13.76
C VAL A 458 8.25 0.72 13.44
N VAL A 459 8.79 0.60 12.24
CA VAL A 459 9.67 -0.52 11.84
C VAL A 459 10.87 0.09 11.12
N PRO A 460 12.07 -0.51 11.21
CA PRO A 460 13.18 -0.16 10.36
C PRO A 460 12.73 -0.23 8.88
N THR A 461 12.99 0.80 8.09
CA THR A 461 12.69 0.80 6.66
C THR A 461 13.93 0.38 5.87
N ASP A 462 13.74 -0.36 4.78
CA ASP A 462 14.83 -0.75 3.85
C ASP A 462 15.57 0.47 3.25
N GLU A 463 15.02 1.68 3.36
CA GLU A 463 15.68 2.91 2.91
C GLU A 463 17.05 3.12 3.60
N ALA A 464 17.23 2.63 4.83
CA ALA A 464 18.53 2.67 5.50
C ALA A 464 19.56 1.67 4.93
N ALA A 465 19.13 0.69 4.14
CA ALA A 465 20.01 -0.28 3.49
C ALA A 465 20.44 0.15 2.07
N GLU A 466 19.62 0.94 1.36
CA GLU A 466 19.96 1.46 0.02
C GLU A 466 20.90 2.68 0.06
N GLU A 467 20.92 3.48 1.13
CA GLU A 467 21.83 4.65 1.25
C GLU A 467 23.32 4.28 1.49
N VAL A 468 23.65 2.99 1.55
CA VAL A 468 25.03 2.50 1.79
C VAL A 468 25.53 1.57 0.68
N ALA A 469 24.90 1.58 -0.49
CA ALA A 469 25.35 0.84 -1.68
C ALA A 469 26.19 1.72 -2.63
#